data_AF-A0A8D8MV77-F1
#
_entry.id   AF-A0A8D8MV77-F1
#
_cell.length_a   1.000
_cell.length_b   1.000
_cell.length_c   1.000
_cell.angle_alpha   90.00
_cell.angle_beta   90.00
_cell.angle_gamma   90.00
#
_symmetry.space_group_name_H-M   'P 1'
#
loop_
_entity.id
_entity.type
_entity.pdbx_description
1 polymer ?
#
loop_
_entity_poly.entity_id
_entity_poly.type
_entity_poly.pdbx_seq_one_letter_code
_entity_poly.pdbx_strand_id
1 'polypeptide(L)'
;AAGIIHLLENSGDPLEFNNPQQLSYWTCVYFLIVTMSTVGYGDVYCETVLGRTFLVFFLLVGLAVFASWIPEITELAAQRNKYGGKYTKDVRRRHIVVCGHITYESVSHFLKDFLHEDREDVDVEVVFLHRKPPDLELEGLFKRHFTTVEFFQGTIMSPI
;
A
#
# COMPACT_ATOMS: atom_id res chain seq x y z
N ALA A 1 12.62 5.41 22.37
CA ALA A 1 12.95 4.03 22.78
C ALA A 1 14.44 3.71 22.55
N ALA A 2 14.99 3.87 21.33
CA ALA A 2 16.39 3.50 21.04
C ALA A 2 17.43 4.20 21.92
N GLY A 3 17.27 5.51 22.13
CA GLY A 3 18.16 6.27 23.01
C GLY A 3 18.09 5.86 24.48
N ILE A 4 16.93 5.38 24.96
CA ILE A 4 16.78 4.90 26.35
C ILE A 4 17.51 3.57 26.51
N ILE A 5 17.32 2.63 25.58
CA ILE A 5 18.06 1.35 25.59
C ILE A 5 19.56 1.60 25.46
N HIS A 6 19.98 2.49 24.55
CA HIS A 6 21.38 2.87 24.40
C HIS A 6 21.97 3.42 25.71
N LEU A 7 21.22 4.26 26.43
CA LEU A 7 21.66 4.78 27.72
C LEU A 7 21.72 3.69 28.80
N LEU A 8 20.68 2.85 28.91
CA LEU A 8 20.60 1.80 29.93
C LEU A 8 21.68 0.74 29.73
N GLU A 9 21.88 0.25 28.50
CA GLU A 9 22.87 -0.79 28.22
C GLU A 9 24.30 -0.27 28.34
N ASN A 10 24.61 0.95 27.91
CA ASN A 10 25.96 1.51 28.05
C ASN A 10 26.30 1.96 29.47
N SER A 11 25.28 2.30 30.28
CA SER A 11 25.50 2.70 31.68
C SER A 11 25.66 1.49 32.60
N GLY A 12 25.06 0.34 32.28
CA GLY A 12 25.06 -0.85 33.12
C GLY A 12 23.97 -0.85 34.20
N ASP A 13 23.98 -1.89 35.03
CA ASP A 13 23.01 -2.13 36.08
C ASP A 13 23.11 -1.08 37.21
N PRO A 14 21.98 -0.72 37.84
CA PRO A 14 21.96 0.31 38.87
C PRO A 14 22.79 -0.08 40.11
N LEU A 15 23.20 0.95 40.87
CA LEU A 15 23.98 0.89 42.12
C LEU A 15 25.47 0.56 41.93
N GLU A 16 25.80 -0.42 41.10
CA GLU A 16 27.19 -0.88 40.91
C GLU A 16 27.73 -0.63 39.49
N PHE A 17 26.88 -0.20 38.55
CA PHE A 17 27.23 0.00 37.13
C PHE A 17 27.92 -1.23 36.51
N ASN A 18 27.46 -2.40 36.92
CA ASN A 18 27.95 -3.69 36.45
C ASN A 18 27.27 -4.08 35.13
N ASN A 19 27.89 -4.99 34.37
CA ASN A 19 27.38 -5.48 33.08
C ASN A 19 27.11 -4.39 32.01
N PRO A 20 27.98 -3.38 31.81
CA PRO A 20 27.80 -2.43 30.72
C PRO A 20 28.03 -3.13 29.38
N GLN A 21 27.06 -3.02 28.48
CA GLN A 21 27.14 -3.54 27.13
C GLN A 21 27.38 -2.37 26.17
N GLN A 22 28.57 -2.32 25.57
CA GLN A 22 28.92 -1.25 24.63
C GLN A 22 28.18 -1.41 23.30
N LEU A 23 26.96 -0.87 23.24
CA LEU A 23 26.14 -0.87 22.03
C LEU A 23 26.17 0.50 21.38
N SER A 24 26.46 0.55 20.08
CA SER A 24 26.25 1.74 19.27
C SER A 24 24.76 2.08 19.21
N TYR A 25 24.44 3.38 19.11
CA TYR A 25 23.05 3.83 18.96
C TYR A 25 22.34 3.14 17.79
N TRP A 26 23.04 2.94 16.67
CA TRP A 26 22.49 2.27 15.48
C TRP A 26 22.18 0.80 15.72
N THR A 27 22.99 0.12 16.55
CA THR A 27 22.72 -1.27 16.96
C THR A 27 21.46 -1.34 17.81
N CYS A 28 21.22 -0.36 18.70
CA CYS A 28 19.98 -0.26 19.48
C CYS A 28 18.75 0.04 18.59
N VAL A 29 18.91 0.84 17.54
CA VAL A 29 17.84 1.08 16.54
C VAL A 29 17.51 -0.22 15.79
N TYR A 30 18.53 -0.92 15.29
CA TYR A 30 18.37 -2.22 14.64
C TYR A 30 17.64 -3.22 15.54
N PHE A 31 18.12 -3.39 16.78
CA PHE A 31 17.51 -4.26 17.78
C PHE A 31 16.04 -3.94 18.01
N LEU A 32 15.69 -2.67 18.15
CA LEU A 32 14.29 -2.25 18.32
C LEU A 32 13.41 -2.54 17.12
N ILE A 33 13.90 -2.35 15.89
CA ILE A 33 13.16 -2.67 14.66
C ILE A 33 12.91 -4.19 14.59
N VAL A 34 13.93 -5.01 14.87
CA VAL A 34 13.84 -6.48 14.86
C VAL A 34 12.89 -6.99 15.93
N THR A 35 12.88 -6.36 17.11
CA THR A 35 12.03 -6.81 18.22
C THR A 35 10.58 -6.31 18.04
N MET A 36 10.36 -5.09 17.57
CA MET A 36 9.01 -4.58 17.25
C MET A 36 8.36 -5.32 16.08
N SER A 37 9.15 -5.75 15.09
CA SER A 37 8.66 -6.60 13.99
C SER A 37 8.41 -8.05 14.41
N THR A 38 8.60 -8.40 15.68
CA THR A 38 8.45 -9.75 16.24
C THR A 38 9.37 -10.82 15.63
N VAL A 39 10.44 -10.41 14.93
CA VAL A 39 11.40 -11.33 14.31
C VAL A 39 12.34 -11.94 15.34
N GLY A 40 12.96 -11.10 16.18
CA GLY A 40 13.75 -11.53 17.34
C GLY A 40 14.91 -12.49 17.01
N TYR A 41 15.86 -12.08 16.17
CA TYR A 41 17.01 -12.91 15.80
C TYR A 41 17.87 -13.39 16.99
N GLY A 42 17.90 -12.62 18.09
CA GLY A 42 18.67 -12.95 19.29
C GLY A 42 20.18 -12.68 19.16
N ASP A 43 20.60 -12.02 18.09
CA ASP A 43 21.97 -11.55 17.83
C ASP A 43 22.35 -10.34 18.70
N VAL A 44 21.38 -9.48 18.98
CA VAL A 44 21.48 -8.36 19.93
C VAL A 44 20.35 -8.48 20.95
N TYR A 45 20.67 -8.35 22.23
CA TYR A 45 19.70 -8.39 23.32
C TYR A 45 20.18 -7.55 24.51
N CYS A 46 19.24 -7.07 25.31
CA CYS A 46 19.51 -6.34 26.54
C CYS A 46 20.09 -7.26 27.62
N GLU A 47 21.27 -6.93 28.13
CA GLU A 47 21.88 -7.66 29.25
C GLU A 47 21.48 -7.06 30.59
N THR A 48 21.33 -5.73 30.65
CA THR A 48 20.99 -5.02 31.88
C THR A 48 19.58 -5.32 32.38
N VAL A 49 19.42 -5.38 33.70
CA VAL A 49 18.13 -5.61 34.37
C VAL A 49 17.15 -4.47 34.03
N LEU A 50 17.63 -3.22 34.01
CA LEU A 50 16.81 -2.07 33.63
C LEU A 50 16.43 -2.09 32.15
N GLY A 51 17.36 -2.45 31.26
CA GLY A 51 17.08 -2.58 29.83
C GLY A 51 16.03 -3.65 29.53
N ARG A 52 16.16 -4.84 30.16
CA ARG A 52 15.16 -5.91 30.06
C ARG A 52 13.79 -5.49 30.60
N THR A 53 13.76 -4.82 31.76
CA THR A 53 12.51 -4.36 32.35
C THR A 53 11.82 -3.31 31.46
N PHE A 54 12.57 -2.34 30.96
CA PHE A 54 12.08 -1.35 30.01
C PHE A 54 11.54 -2.02 28.75
N LEU A 55 12.26 -3.00 28.20
CA LEU A 55 11.88 -3.72 26.99
C LEU A 55 10.53 -4.45 27.15
N VAL A 56 10.28 -5.09 28.29
CA VAL A 56 8.99 -5.77 28.55
C VAL A 56 7.83 -4.79 28.48
N PHE A 57 7.91 -3.65 29.17
CA PHE A 57 6.86 -2.62 29.12
C PHE A 57 6.74 -2.00 27.73
N PHE A 58 7.89 -1.75 27.09
CA PHE A 58 7.93 -1.20 25.74
C PHE A 58 7.29 -2.13 24.72
N LEU A 59 7.47 -3.45 24.83
CA LEU A 59 6.82 -4.41 23.93
C LEU A 59 5.33 -4.50 24.19
N LEU A 60 4.86 -4.51 25.44
CA LEU A 60 3.42 -4.54 25.75
C LEU A 60 2.66 -3.35 25.13
N VAL A 61 3.23 -2.15 25.21
CA VAL A 61 2.62 -0.94 24.64
C VAL A 61 2.91 -0.83 23.14
N GLY A 62 4.16 -1.07 22.75
CA GLY A 62 4.67 -0.89 21.40
C GLY A 62 4.04 -1.84 20.40
N LEU A 63 3.81 -3.12 20.75
CA LEU A 63 3.12 -4.05 19.86
C LEU A 63 1.66 -3.67 19.62
N ALA A 64 0.95 -3.23 20.66
CA ALA A 64 -0.45 -2.82 20.52
C ALA A 64 -0.59 -1.62 19.57
N VAL A 65 0.28 -0.62 19.75
CA VAL A 65 0.31 0.57 18.88
C VAL A 65 0.75 0.20 17.46
N PHE A 66 1.83 -0.58 17.31
CA PHE A 66 2.36 -0.99 16.00
C PHE A 66 1.34 -1.80 15.20
N ALA A 67 0.63 -2.73 15.84
CA ALA A 67 -0.42 -3.51 15.21
C ALA A 67 -1.60 -2.65 14.73
N SER A 68 -1.91 -1.55 15.43
CA SER A 68 -2.97 -0.62 15.01
C SER A 68 -2.53 0.32 13.89
N TRP A 69 -1.26 0.74 13.86
CA TRP A 69 -0.77 1.73 12.90
C TRP A 69 -0.44 1.15 11.52
N ILE A 70 0.01 -0.11 11.44
CA ILE A 70 0.31 -0.74 10.15
C ILE A 70 -0.90 -0.71 9.20
N PRO A 71 -2.10 -1.17 9.59
CA PRO A 71 -3.28 -1.14 8.72
C PRO A 71 -3.60 0.27 8.23
N GLU A 72 -3.56 1.26 9.12
CA GLU A 72 -3.86 2.65 8.80
C GLU A 72 -2.87 3.23 7.79
N ILE A 73 -1.57 2.99 7.97
CA ILE A 73 -0.54 3.40 7.00
C ILE A 73 -0.73 2.67 5.67
N THR A 74 -1.03 1.37 5.68
CA THR A 74 -1.25 0.61 4.44
C THR A 74 -2.48 1.08 3.70
N GLU A 75 -3.56 1.44 4.40
CA GLU A 75 -4.78 1.97 3.80
C GLU A 75 -4.52 3.35 3.18
N LEU A 76 -3.82 4.25 3.89
CA LEU A 76 -3.42 5.54 3.36
C LEU A 76 -2.48 5.42 2.14
N ALA A 77 -1.55 4.46 2.16
CA ALA A 77 -0.70 4.18 1.01
C ALA A 77 -1.50 3.58 -0.17
N ALA A 78 -2.50 2.75 0.12
CA ALA A 78 -3.38 2.13 -0.85
C ALA A 78 -4.44 3.09 -1.44
N GLN A 79 -4.75 4.20 -0.75
CA GLN A 79 -5.65 5.25 -1.26
C GLN A 79 -5.12 6.00 -2.49
N ARG A 80 -3.98 5.60 -3.05
CA ARG A 80 -3.58 6.06 -4.37
C ARG A 80 -4.66 5.68 -5.39
N ASN A 81 -5.35 6.68 -5.91
CA ASN A 81 -6.42 6.50 -6.88
C ASN A 81 -5.85 5.94 -8.20
N LYS A 82 -5.83 4.60 -8.31
CA LYS A 82 -5.27 3.84 -9.45
C LYS A 82 -5.97 4.19 -10.77
N TYR A 83 -7.25 4.51 -10.69
CA TYR A 83 -8.11 4.84 -11.83
C TYR A 83 -8.43 6.34 -11.91
N GLY A 84 -7.65 7.17 -11.21
CA GLY A 84 -7.69 8.62 -11.38
C GLY A 84 -6.91 9.07 -12.62
N GLY A 85 -6.80 10.39 -12.79
CA GLY A 85 -6.05 11.00 -13.90
C GLY A 85 -6.97 11.63 -14.95
N LYS A 86 -6.39 11.95 -16.11
CA LYS A 86 -7.08 12.60 -17.23
C LYS A 86 -6.79 11.84 -18.51
N TYR A 87 -7.84 11.54 -19.27
CA TYR A 87 -7.69 11.00 -20.61
C TYR A 87 -6.94 12.00 -21.51
N THR A 88 -5.85 11.55 -22.14
CA THR A 88 -5.08 12.36 -23.08
C THR A 88 -5.50 11.96 -24.49
N LYS A 89 -6.15 12.90 -25.19
CA LYS A 89 -6.66 12.64 -26.52
C LYS A 89 -5.53 12.50 -27.52
N ASP A 90 -5.42 11.34 -28.15
CA ASP A 90 -4.63 11.18 -29.36
C ASP A 90 -5.32 11.84 -30.56
N VAL A 91 -4.55 12.59 -31.37
CA VAL A 91 -5.11 13.35 -32.51
C VAL A 91 -5.59 12.43 -33.63
N ARG A 92 -5.02 11.22 -33.73
CA ARG A 92 -5.33 10.24 -34.79
C ARG A 92 -6.54 9.38 -34.46
N ARG A 93 -6.84 9.17 -33.18
CA ARG A 93 -7.87 8.25 -32.71
C ARG A 93 -9.08 9.02 -32.22
N ARG A 94 -10.27 8.54 -32.60
CA ARG A 94 -11.51 9.00 -31.98
C ARG A 94 -11.69 8.23 -30.68
N HIS A 95 -12.40 8.78 -29.72
CA HIS A 95 -12.77 8.04 -28.52
C HIS A 95 -14.26 8.17 -28.25
N ILE A 96 -14.82 7.14 -27.61
CA ILE A 96 -16.17 7.14 -27.07
C ILE A 96 -16.09 7.01 -25.55
N VAL A 97 -16.98 7.70 -24.84
CA VAL A 97 -17.09 7.59 -23.39
C VAL A 97 -18.31 6.76 -23.04
N VAL A 98 -18.09 5.62 -22.39
CA VAL A 98 -19.15 4.69 -21.96
C VAL A 98 -19.35 4.87 -20.47
N CYS A 99 -20.60 5.18 -20.09
CA CYS A 99 -20.99 5.42 -18.71
C CYS A 99 -22.29 4.69 -18.36
N GLY A 100 -22.61 4.62 -17.08
CA GLY A 100 -23.86 4.04 -16.59
C GLY A 100 -23.64 2.72 -15.87
N HIS A 101 -24.43 1.70 -16.23
CA HIS A 101 -24.37 0.37 -15.61
C HIS A 101 -23.24 -0.47 -16.23
N ILE A 102 -22.04 -0.31 -15.68
CA ILE A 102 -20.82 -0.98 -16.12
C ILE A 102 -20.64 -2.21 -15.24
N THR A 103 -20.91 -3.40 -15.78
CA THR A 103 -20.68 -4.70 -15.17
C THR A 103 -19.87 -5.57 -16.14
N TYR A 104 -19.26 -6.66 -15.65
CA TYR A 104 -18.51 -7.57 -16.52
C TYR A 104 -19.35 -8.07 -17.71
N GLU A 105 -20.60 -8.44 -17.45
CA GLU A 105 -21.52 -8.91 -18.49
C GLU A 105 -21.82 -7.83 -19.53
N SER A 106 -22.23 -6.63 -19.10
CA SER A 106 -22.58 -5.55 -20.03
C SER A 106 -21.38 -5.10 -20.88
N VAL A 107 -20.20 -5.00 -20.25
CA VAL A 107 -18.97 -4.61 -20.94
C VAL A 107 -18.47 -5.72 -21.87
N SER A 108 -18.55 -6.99 -21.46
CA SER A 108 -18.11 -8.12 -22.28
C SER A 108 -18.94 -8.25 -23.55
N HIS A 109 -20.27 -8.14 -23.45
CA HIS A 109 -21.15 -8.12 -24.62
C HIS A 109 -20.88 -6.89 -25.51
N PHE A 110 -20.78 -5.71 -24.91
CA PHE A 110 -20.48 -4.48 -25.65
C PHE A 110 -19.16 -4.58 -26.43
N LEU A 111 -18.06 -5.00 -25.78
CA LEU A 111 -16.75 -5.09 -26.42
C LEU A 111 -16.72 -6.16 -27.52
N LYS A 112 -17.41 -7.30 -27.33
CA LYS A 112 -17.53 -8.34 -28.36
C LYS A 112 -18.21 -7.82 -29.63
N ASP A 113 -19.27 -7.04 -29.48
CA ASP A 113 -20.04 -6.53 -30.62
C ASP A 113 -19.40 -5.28 -31.25
N PHE A 114 -18.75 -4.45 -30.44
CA PHE A 114 -18.16 -3.18 -30.85
C PHE A 114 -16.76 -3.33 -31.45
N LEU A 115 -15.92 -4.21 -30.88
CA LEU A 115 -14.55 -4.48 -31.33
C LEU A 115 -14.46 -5.76 -32.18
N HIS A 116 -15.55 -6.16 -32.84
CA HIS A 116 -15.57 -7.37 -33.67
C HIS A 116 -14.68 -7.22 -34.91
N GLU A 117 -13.96 -8.28 -35.31
CA GLU A 117 -13.02 -8.27 -36.44
C GLU A 117 -13.68 -7.98 -37.80
N ASP A 118 -14.97 -8.33 -37.94
CA ASP A 118 -15.75 -8.05 -39.15
C ASP A 118 -16.08 -6.55 -39.35
N ARG A 119 -15.72 -5.68 -38.39
CA ARG A 119 -15.93 -4.23 -38.54
C ARG A 119 -14.72 -3.59 -39.21
N GLU A 120 -14.93 -3.04 -40.39
CA GLU A 120 -13.95 -2.19 -41.08
C GLU A 120 -13.72 -0.89 -40.28
N ASP A 121 -12.45 -0.60 -39.94
CA ASP A 121 -11.99 0.63 -39.29
C ASP A 121 -12.57 0.98 -37.91
N VAL A 122 -12.18 0.23 -36.87
CA VAL A 122 -12.42 0.62 -35.47
C VAL A 122 -11.16 1.21 -34.82
N ASP A 123 -10.56 2.24 -35.42
CA ASP A 123 -9.51 3.05 -34.75
C ASP A 123 -10.17 4.04 -33.76
N VAL A 124 -10.93 3.47 -32.82
CA VAL A 124 -11.70 4.17 -31.80
C VAL A 124 -11.36 3.58 -30.43
N GLU A 125 -10.98 4.46 -29.50
CA GLU A 125 -10.74 4.10 -28.12
C GLU A 125 -12.03 4.17 -27.29
N VAL A 126 -12.23 3.19 -26.41
CA VAL A 126 -13.37 3.10 -25.52
C VAL A 126 -12.93 3.50 -24.11
N VAL A 127 -13.45 4.61 -23.63
CA VAL A 127 -13.15 5.14 -22.30
C VAL A 127 -14.34 4.88 -21.38
N PHE A 128 -14.17 4.00 -20.39
CA PHE A 128 -15.20 3.72 -19.39
C PHE A 128 -15.10 4.70 -18.22
N LEU A 129 -16.23 5.28 -17.82
CA LEU A 129 -16.33 6.17 -16.66
C LEU A 129 -17.35 5.61 -15.66
N HIS A 130 -16.87 5.20 -14.48
CA HIS A 130 -17.72 4.64 -13.43
C HIS A 130 -17.35 5.14 -12.03
N ARG A 131 -18.31 5.18 -11.11
CA ARG A 131 -18.09 5.71 -9.74
C ARG A 131 -17.26 4.77 -8.87
N LYS A 132 -17.46 3.46 -9.04
CA LYS A 132 -16.78 2.41 -8.28
C LYS A 132 -15.60 1.85 -9.06
N PRO A 133 -14.51 1.42 -8.40
CA PRO A 133 -13.44 0.70 -9.06
C PRO A 133 -13.97 -0.61 -9.68
N PRO A 134 -13.36 -1.10 -10.76
CA PRO A 134 -13.75 -2.35 -11.39
C PRO A 134 -13.37 -3.54 -10.49
N ASP A 135 -14.24 -4.54 -10.46
CA ASP A 135 -13.92 -5.82 -9.82
C ASP A 135 -12.82 -6.57 -10.62
N LEU A 136 -12.21 -7.59 -10.01
CA LEU A 136 -11.06 -8.31 -10.60
C LEU A 136 -11.33 -8.86 -12.00
N GLU A 137 -12.54 -9.35 -12.27
CA GLU A 137 -12.94 -9.86 -13.58
C GLU A 137 -12.98 -8.75 -14.65
N LEU A 138 -13.54 -7.59 -14.29
CA LEU A 138 -13.62 -6.44 -15.15
C LEU A 138 -12.24 -5.80 -15.36
N GLU A 139 -11.39 -5.76 -14.32
CA GLU A 139 -9.98 -5.37 -14.45
C GLU A 139 -9.23 -6.30 -15.42
N GLY A 140 -9.47 -7.61 -15.33
CA GLY A 140 -8.92 -8.60 -16.26
C GLY A 140 -9.37 -8.34 -17.70
N LEU A 141 -10.65 -8.01 -17.89
CA LEU A 141 -11.21 -7.68 -19.20
C LEU A 141 -10.58 -6.42 -19.82
N PHE A 142 -10.38 -5.37 -19.02
CA PHE A 142 -9.71 -4.14 -19.46
C PHE A 142 -8.24 -4.37 -19.80
N LYS A 143 -7.52 -5.14 -18.97
CA LYS A 143 -6.12 -5.49 -19.27
C LYS A 143 -5.95 -6.29 -20.56
N ARG A 144 -6.93 -7.12 -20.91
CA ARG A 144 -6.92 -7.87 -22.18
C ARG A 144 -7.03 -6.95 -23.40
N HIS A 145 -7.71 -5.81 -23.26
CA HIS A 145 -7.92 -4.83 -24.34
C HIS A 145 -7.20 -3.50 -24.05
N PHE A 146 -6.04 -3.55 -23.42
CA PHE A 146 -5.35 -2.34 -22.89
C PHE A 146 -5.00 -1.29 -23.95
N THR A 147 -4.93 -1.65 -25.24
CA THR A 147 -4.63 -0.74 -26.36
C THR A 147 -5.83 0.02 -26.90
N THR A 148 -7.05 -0.44 -26.56
CA THR A 148 -8.31 0.12 -27.08
C THR A 148 -9.27 0.52 -25.96
N VAL A 149 -9.01 0.10 -24.72
CA VAL A 149 -9.89 0.33 -23.58
C VAL A 149 -9.15 0.98 -22.42
N GLU A 150 -9.70 2.09 -21.92
CA GLU A 150 -9.27 2.74 -20.68
C GLU A 150 -10.42 2.87 -19.70
N PHE A 151 -10.11 2.87 -18.39
CA PHE A 151 -11.10 3.04 -17.33
C PHE A 151 -10.70 4.18 -16.40
N PHE A 152 -11.65 5.08 -16.13
CA PHE A 152 -11.52 6.16 -15.16
C PHE A 152 -12.58 6.05 -14.08
N GLN A 153 -12.15 6.27 -12.84
CA GLN A 153 -13.05 6.38 -11.70
C GLN A 153 -13.55 7.82 -11.57
N GLY A 154 -14.85 8.03 -11.73
CA GLY A 154 -15.47 9.34 -11.66
C GLY A 154 -16.98 9.33 -11.90
N THR A 155 -17.59 10.51 -11.85
CA THR A 155 -19.03 10.67 -12.08
C THR A 155 -19.26 11.67 -13.20
N ILE A 156 -20.28 11.42 -14.04
CA ILE A 156 -20.69 12.40 -15.07
C ILE A 156 -21.38 13.62 -14.44
N MET A 157 -21.96 13.45 -13.25
CA MET A 157 -22.75 14.50 -12.57
C MET A 157 -21.87 15.57 -11.90
N SER A 158 -20.57 15.34 -11.81
CA SER A 158 -19.61 16.34 -11.34
C SER A 158 -19.04 17.05 -12.56
N PRO A 159 -19.54 18.25 -12.92
CA PRO A 159 -18.87 19.10 -13.89
C PRO A 159 -17.57 19.54 -13.23
N ILE A 160 -16.44 19.05 -13.75
CA ILE A 160 -15.13 19.63 -13.46
C ILE A 160 -15.04 20.94 -14.25
#